data_AF-A0A2D2DMU2-F1
#
_entry.id   AF-A0A2D2DMU2-F1
#
_cell.length_a   1.000
_cell.length_b   1.000
_cell.length_c   1.000
_cell.angle_alpha   90.00
_cell.angle_beta   90.00
_cell.angle_gamma   90.00
#
_symmetry.space_group_name_H-M   'P 1'
#
loop_
_entity.id
_entity.type
_entity.pdbx_description
1 polymer ?
#
loop_
_entity_poly.entity_id
_entity_poly.type
_entity_poly.pdbx_seq_one_letter_code
_entity_poly.pdbx_strand_id
1 'polypeptide(L)' 'MRDKKDNATFDLPGFGAAAPLVHPPAEARRTTVPRQRKATIRQQQLELLDETDASGLPVWRRDDNTDLTGLPNWAAA' A
#
# COMPACT_ATOMS: atom_id res chain seq x y z
N MET A 1 11.06 9.56 42.08
CA MET A 1 10.76 8.23 41.51
C MET A 1 10.55 8.43 40.02
N ARG A 2 11.58 8.18 39.20
CA ARG A 2 11.47 8.16 37.74
C ARG A 2 11.41 6.69 37.37
N ASP A 3 10.29 6.26 36.82
CA ASP A 3 10.22 4.93 36.22
C ASP A 3 11.24 4.89 35.07
N LYS A 4 12.11 3.88 35.11
CA LYS A 4 13.32 3.80 34.28
C LYS A 4 13.17 2.64 33.31
N LYS A 5 12.09 2.65 32.54
CA LYS A 5 11.91 1.68 31.46
C LYS A 5 11.00 2.17 30.33
N ASP A 6 11.18 3.40 29.87
CA ASP A 6 10.66 3.81 28.56
C ASP A 6 11.70 3.46 27.48
N ASN A 7 11.80 2.18 27.13
CA ASN A 7 12.63 1.69 26.01
C ASN A 7 11.85 1.70 24.68
N ALA A 8 11.08 2.75 24.40
CA ALA A 8 10.22 2.80 23.21
C ALA A 8 10.85 3.54 22.02
N THR A 9 12.14 3.88 22.07
CA THR A 9 12.82 4.53 20.94
C THR A 9 14.24 4.00 20.85
N PHE A 10 14.41 2.93 20.08
CA PHE A 10 15.73 2.50 19.62
C PHE A 10 16.07 3.35 18.39
N ASP A 11 16.95 4.35 18.57
CA ASP A 11 17.49 5.11 17.46
C ASP A 11 18.53 4.27 16.72
N LEU A 12 18.20 3.85 15.50
CA LEU A 12 19.11 3.11 14.63
C LEU A 12 20.15 4.07 14.03
N PRO A 13 21.46 3.75 14.07
CA PRO A 13 22.48 4.60 13.47
C PRO A 13 22.21 4.76 11.96
N GLY A 14 21.99 5.99 11.52
CA GLY A 14 21.65 6.34 10.12
C GLY A 14 20.17 6.63 9.87
N PHE A 15 19.27 6.38 10.83
CA PHE A 15 17.85 6.72 10.73
C PHE A 15 17.49 7.81 11.75
N GLY A 16 17.36 9.04 11.27
CA GLY A 16 16.81 10.14 12.07
C GLY A 16 15.29 10.08 12.18
N ALA A 17 14.70 10.92 13.03
CA ALA A 17 13.25 11.03 13.19
C ALA A 17 12.55 11.23 11.85
N ALA A 18 11.46 10.49 11.62
CA ALA A 18 10.66 10.61 10.40
C ALA A 18 10.12 12.05 10.27
N ALA A 19 10.36 12.67 9.11
CA ALA A 19 9.78 13.97 8.82
C ALA A 19 8.23 13.83 8.79
N PRO A 20 7.49 14.78 9.38
CA PRO A 20 6.04 14.80 9.28
C PRO A 20 5.59 14.75 7.82
N LEU A 21 4.63 13.88 7.48
CA LEU A 21 4.02 13.84 6.16
C LEU A 21 3.27 15.16 5.94
N VAL A 22 3.90 16.10 5.24
CA VAL A 22 3.24 17.32 4.76
C VAL A 22 2.33 16.90 3.61
N HIS A 23 1.05 16.68 3.91
CA HIS A 23 0.04 16.60 2.87
C HIS A 23 0.07 17.93 2.12
N PRO A 24 0.25 17.93 0.78
CA PRO A 24 0.15 19.17 0.03
C PRO A 24 -1.24 19.78 0.29
N PRO A 25 -1.34 21.11 0.48
CA PRO A 25 -2.64 21.75 0.59
C PRO A 25 -3.43 21.36 -0.65
N ALA A 26 -4.68 20.90 -0.45
CA ALA A 26 -5.57 20.49 -1.54
C ALA A 26 -5.42 21.47 -2.71
N GLU A 27 -4.93 20.96 -3.84
CA GLU A 27 -4.45 21.80 -4.94
C GLU A 27 -5.50 22.87 -5.26
N ALA A 28 -5.10 24.15 -5.17
CA ALA A 28 -5.95 25.25 -5.58
C ALA A 28 -6.48 24.94 -6.98
N ARG A 29 -7.81 24.90 -7.14
CA ARG A 29 -8.47 24.58 -8.40
C ARG A 29 -7.86 25.44 -9.49
N ARG A 30 -7.00 24.84 -10.32
CA ARG A 30 -6.37 25.53 -11.44
C ARG A 30 -7.50 26.06 -12.32
N THR A 31 -7.56 27.38 -12.50
CA THR A 31 -8.45 28.02 -13.47
C THR A 31 -8.25 27.33 -14.81
N THR A 32 -9.29 26.67 -15.30
CA THR A 32 -9.25 25.80 -16.46
C THR A 32 -9.06 26.62 -17.73
N VAL A 33 -7.81 26.92 -18.08
CA VAL A 33 -7.49 27.24 -19.48
C VAL A 33 -7.75 25.97 -20.28
N PRO A 34 -8.62 25.98 -21.31
CA PRO A 34 -8.95 24.77 -22.06
C PRO A 34 -7.68 24.26 -22.76
N ARG A 35 -7.09 23.22 -22.17
CA ARG A 35 -5.94 22.51 -22.74
C ARG A 35 -6.41 21.88 -24.05
N GLN A 36 -5.79 22.26 -25.18
CA GLN A 36 -6.05 21.62 -26.45
C GLN A 36 -5.85 20.11 -26.33
N ARG A 37 -6.93 19.35 -26.53
CA ARG A 37 -6.92 17.89 -26.53
C ARG A 37 -6.15 17.44 -27.77
N LYS A 38 -4.86 17.17 -27.63
CA LYS A 38 -4.12 16.35 -28.61
C LYS A 38 -4.90 15.05 -28.78
N ALA A 39 -5.05 14.57 -30.02
CA ALA A 39 -5.76 13.34 -30.35
C ALA A 39 -5.40 12.26 -29.33
N THR A 40 -6.39 11.92 -28.50
CA THR A 40 -6.22 11.06 -27.34
C THR A 40 -5.76 9.72 -27.86
N ILE A 41 -4.55 9.29 -27.50
CA ILE A 41 -4.21 7.86 -27.54
C ILE A 41 -5.37 7.17 -26.83
N ARG A 42 -6.07 6.27 -27.54
CA ARG A 42 -7.16 5.51 -26.95
C ARG A 42 -6.56 4.68 -25.83
N GLN A 43 -6.74 5.15 -24.59
CA GLN A 43 -6.41 4.36 -23.42
C GLN A 43 -7.35 3.15 -23.44
N GLN A 44 -6.76 1.96 -23.50
CA GLN A 44 -7.49 0.71 -23.35
C GLN A 44 -7.26 0.23 -21.93
N GLN A 45 -8.34 0.03 -21.18
CA GLN A 45 -8.28 -0.64 -19.90
C GLN A 45 -8.14 -2.14 -20.17
N LEU A 46 -7.08 -2.74 -19.64
CA LEU A 46 -6.92 -4.20 -19.68
C LEU A 46 -7.94 -4.85 -18.75
N GLU A 47 -8.37 -6.04 -19.11
CA GLU A 47 -9.17 -6.87 -18.21
C GLU A 47 -8.34 -7.23 -16.97
N LEU A 48 -9.00 -7.24 -15.82
CA LEU A 48 -8.37 -7.63 -14.56
C LEU A 48 -8.11 -9.15 -14.61
N LEU A 49 -6.88 -9.57 -14.34
CA LEU A 49 -6.52 -10.99 -14.37
C LEU A 49 -7.27 -11.76 -13.28
N ASP A 50 -7.01 -11.38 -12.02
CA ASP A 50 -7.58 -12.01 -10.82
C ASP A 50 -8.34 -10.95 -10.01
N GLU A 51 -9.39 -11.38 -9.31
CA GLU A 51 -10.16 -10.50 -8.43
C GLU A 51 -9.24 -9.83 -7.40
N THR A 52 -9.30 -8.50 -7.35
CA THR A 52 -8.57 -7.71 -6.35
C THR A 52 -9.54 -7.14 -5.33
N ASP A 53 -9.08 -7.03 -4.09
CA ASP A 53 -9.83 -6.34 -3.06
C ASP A 53 -9.79 -4.80 -3.25
N ALA A 54 -10.41 -4.06 -2.32
CA ALA A 54 -10.43 -2.60 -2.37
C ALA A 54 -9.04 -1.94 -2.23
N SER A 55 -8.01 -2.69 -1.82
CA SER A 55 -6.62 -2.22 -1.76
C SER A 55 -5.87 -2.39 -3.09
N GLY A 56 -6.46 -3.12 -4.05
CA GLY A 56 -5.82 -3.47 -5.32
C GLY A 56 -4.87 -4.66 -5.20
N LEU A 57 -4.87 -5.36 -4.07
CA LEU A 57 -4.14 -6.61 -3.89
C LEU A 57 -5.03 -7.79 -4.31
N PRO A 58 -4.42 -8.92 -4.75
CA PRO A 58 -5.18 -10.13 -5.03
C PRO A 58 -6.01 -10.54 -3.81
N VAL A 59 -7.27 -10.88 -4.04
CA VAL A 59 -8.14 -11.40 -2.97
C VAL A 59 -7.53 -12.68 -2.44
N TRP A 60 -7.12 -12.67 -1.18
CA TRP A 60 -6.61 -13.87 -0.53
C TRP A 60 -7.75 -14.87 -0.37
N ARG A 61 -7.64 -16.02 -1.05
CA ARG A 61 -8.58 -17.12 -0.92
C ARG A 61 -7.97 -18.18 -0.03
N ARG A 62 -8.75 -18.64 0.95
CA ARG A 62 -8.33 -19.72 1.84
C ARG A 62 -8.27 -21.01 1.02
N ASP A 63 -7.09 -21.59 0.92
CA ASP A 63 -6.87 -22.89 0.29
C ASP A 63 -6.87 -23.97 1.38
N ASP A 64 -7.69 -25.01 1.19
CA ASP A 64 -7.80 -26.16 2.11
C ASP A 64 -6.50 -26.97 2.19
N ASN A 65 -5.60 -26.80 1.22
CA ASN A 65 -4.28 -27.41 1.21
C ASN A 65 -3.21 -26.54 1.91
N THR A 66 -3.58 -25.38 2.44
CA THR A 66 -2.69 -24.50 3.19
C THR A 66 -3.17 -24.25 4.61
N ASP A 67 -2.24 -24.16 5.55
CA ASP A 67 -2.54 -23.82 6.92
C ASP A 67 -2.82 -22.31 7.10
N LEU A 68 -3.06 -21.88 8.34
CA LEU A 68 -3.33 -20.46 8.67
C LEU A 68 -2.16 -19.51 8.35
N THR A 69 -0.96 -20.04 8.12
CA THR A 69 0.23 -19.27 7.75
C THR A 69 0.43 -19.20 6.23
N GLY A 70 -0.36 -19.95 5.45
CA GLY A 70 -0.20 -20.10 4.01
C GLY A 70 0.86 -21.13 3.61
N LEU A 71 1.32 -21.96 4.54
CA LEU A 71 2.22 -23.08 4.24
C LEU A 71 1.41 -24.32 3.84
N PRO A 72 1.93 -25.16 2.94
CA PRO A 72 1.24 -26.38 2.52
C PRO A 72 1.06 -27.35 3.69
N ASN A 73 -0.11 -27.98 3.77
CA ASN A 73 -0.40 -29.05 4.71
C ASN A 73 0.42 -30.29 4.36
N TRP A 74 1.51 -30.53 5.09
CA TRP A 74 2.28 -31.77 4.92
C TRP A 74 1.56 -32.92 5.62
N ALA A 75 1.05 -33.88 4.84
CA ALA A 75 0.61 -35.16 5.39
C ALA A 75 1.83 -35.93 5.93
N ALA A 76 1.73 -36.46 7.15
CA ALA A 76 2.67 -37.48 7.60
C ALA A 76 2.50 -38.73 6.72
N ALA A 77 3.62 -39.24 6.19
CA ALA A 77 3.68 -40.42 5.33
C ALA A 77 3.25 -41.70 6.05
#